data_AF-A0A1J5WW09-F1
#
_entry.id   AF-A0A1J5WW09-F1
#
_cell.length_a   1.000
_cell.length_b   1.000
_cell.length_c   1.000
_cell.angle_alpha   90.00
_cell.angle_beta   90.00
_cell.angle_gamma   90.00
#
_symmetry.space_group_name_H-M   'P 1'
#
loop_
_entity.id
_entity.type
_entity.pdbx_description
1 polymer ?
#
loop_
_entity_poly.entity_id
_entity_poly.type
_entity_poly.pdbx_seq_one_letter_code
_entity_poly.pdbx_strand_id
1 'polypeptide(L)'
;MLERRTFVTLKNVALSANLFFELLHKTSLCVSENVSVFGSFKGEDCVINGITPEELCQRRAFSFERAKNYNEKHFTSTIERMTKTGGRIKLGNMTELKLEGYYVQLLPKLHLQEKAKIGLLSLKAEERECLPETGPGTSTIWLGKVKKIMLCDYAVLFLPMLRLYDESHSAEICLNAPEKEHVSTITPMQDNSIKLGKTNEVMLDGYAVDIFHKLVLEKEMKRIYLNTDVNGEVVKEMRRAKNNSVWLGNMEKLILSGHCVNALPRLRLDDVMEEIELSATEKSNVYEIIKAKENSIKLGKVRKLVLQGFAINALPKLVLHGEDDIEELVISNVGRRCCFEPVFSFDIDFRSWKLKKLKIENSAIDVLKIRNGKGCVLDRFEFVPRKEESLFFLKARHMLSPINIGKVKQGGFFVSNEIKSALTYIPVDEEGKTAEKIK
;
A
#
# COMPACT_ATOMS: atom_id res chain seq x y z
N MET A 1 42.12 20.83 11.14
CA MET A 1 40.85 20.26 11.60
C MET A 1 39.77 21.31 11.41
N LEU A 2 38.64 20.96 10.79
CA LEU A 2 37.46 21.84 10.78
C LEU A 2 36.73 21.65 12.11
N GLU A 3 36.42 22.74 12.80
CA GLU A 3 35.75 22.73 14.11
C GLU A 3 34.35 23.33 14.01
N ARG A 4 33.47 23.05 14.98
CA ARG A 4 32.07 23.54 14.98
C ARG A 4 31.94 25.06 14.92
N ARG A 5 32.96 25.80 15.34
CA ARG A 5 33.00 27.27 15.26
C ARG A 5 33.42 27.79 13.88
N THR A 6 33.92 26.93 13.01
CA THR A 6 34.31 27.30 11.65
C THR A 6 33.06 27.61 10.85
N PHE A 7 32.98 28.83 10.32
CA PHE A 7 31.92 29.26 9.41
C PHE A 7 32.34 28.98 7.96
N VAL A 8 31.55 28.21 7.23
CA VAL A 8 31.83 27.85 5.84
C VAL A 8 30.73 28.40 4.94
N THR A 9 31.13 29.19 3.94
CA THR A 9 30.20 29.73 2.94
C THR A 9 30.44 29.06 1.60
N LEU A 10 29.42 28.41 1.06
CA LEU A 10 29.47 27.81 -0.28
C LEU A 10 28.83 28.75 -1.31
N LYS A 11 29.57 29.01 -2.39
CA LYS A 11 29.16 29.85 -3.51
C LYS A 11 29.58 29.21 -4.84
N ASN A 12 28.63 28.92 -5.72
CA ASN A 12 28.85 28.42 -7.09
C ASN A 12 29.88 27.29 -7.17
N VAL A 13 29.76 26.29 -6.30
CA VAL A 13 30.70 25.16 -6.20
C VAL A 13 29.96 23.83 -6.38
N ALA A 14 30.65 22.85 -6.96
CA ALA A 14 30.23 21.46 -6.98
C ALA A 14 31.03 20.66 -5.95
N LEU A 15 30.34 19.95 -5.06
CA LEU A 15 30.95 19.14 -4.00
C LEU A 15 30.50 17.68 -4.11
N SER A 16 31.40 16.76 -3.78
CA SER A 16 30.98 15.40 -3.51
C SER A 16 30.02 15.39 -2.32
N ALA A 17 29.04 14.50 -2.33
CA ALA A 17 28.13 14.34 -1.20
C ALA A 17 28.91 14.19 0.11
N ASN A 18 29.89 13.30 0.16
CA ASN A 18 30.70 13.07 1.36
C ASN A 18 31.31 14.38 1.91
N LEU A 19 31.86 15.23 1.06
CA LEU A 19 32.42 16.50 1.50
C LEU A 19 31.33 17.48 1.96
N PHE A 20 30.22 17.58 1.23
CA PHE A 20 29.10 18.43 1.64
C PHE A 20 28.58 18.03 3.04
N PHE A 21 28.46 16.73 3.34
CA PHE A 21 28.03 16.26 4.67
C PHE A 21 29.07 16.46 5.75
N GLU A 22 30.35 16.21 5.44
CA GLU A 22 31.43 16.52 6.38
C GLU A 22 31.44 18.01 6.76
N LEU A 23 31.21 18.90 5.80
CA LEU A 23 31.06 20.34 6.06
C LEU A 23 29.80 20.63 6.88
N LEU A 24 28.65 20.10 6.48
CA LEU A 24 27.39 20.31 7.18
C LEU A 24 27.43 19.80 8.63
N HIS A 25 28.13 18.69 8.87
CA HIS A 25 28.26 18.07 10.18
C HIS A 25 29.29 18.76 11.08
N LYS A 26 30.44 19.16 10.52
CA LYS A 26 31.56 19.70 11.31
C LYS A 26 31.58 21.21 11.42
N THR A 27 30.85 21.93 10.57
CA THR A 27 30.97 23.39 10.44
C THR A 27 29.63 24.09 10.47
N SER A 28 29.68 25.39 10.73
CA SER A 28 28.55 26.28 10.55
C SER A 28 28.43 26.62 9.05
N LEU A 29 27.68 25.81 8.32
CA LEU A 29 27.52 25.93 6.86
C LEU A 29 26.51 27.04 6.48
N CYS A 30 26.81 27.76 5.40
CA CYS A 30 25.95 28.76 4.76
C CYS A 30 25.99 28.55 3.24
N VAL A 31 24.82 28.46 2.60
CA VAL A 31 24.69 28.32 1.14
C VAL A 31 24.13 29.63 0.60
N SER A 32 25.01 30.54 0.24
CA SER A 32 24.62 31.89 -0.22
C SER A 32 24.28 31.94 -1.71
N GLU A 33 24.82 31.04 -2.52
CA GLU A 33 24.55 30.93 -3.96
C GLU A 33 24.28 29.47 -4.36
N ASN A 34 24.18 29.17 -5.65
CA ASN A 34 23.90 27.81 -6.12
C ASN A 34 25.05 26.86 -5.77
N VAL A 35 24.71 25.70 -5.20
CA VAL A 35 25.67 24.62 -4.92
C VAL A 35 25.17 23.36 -5.61
N SER A 36 26.05 22.61 -6.25
CA SER A 36 25.71 21.31 -6.85
C SER A 36 26.33 20.19 -6.02
N VAL A 37 25.56 19.14 -5.73
CA VAL A 37 26.08 17.97 -5.02
C VAL A 37 26.08 16.77 -5.97
N PHE A 38 27.23 16.10 -6.09
CA PHE A 38 27.44 14.93 -6.95
C PHE A 38 27.89 13.70 -6.14
N GLY A 39 27.79 12.51 -6.75
CA GLY A 39 28.11 11.24 -6.09
C GLY A 39 29.58 11.18 -5.67
N SER A 40 29.91 10.44 -4.61
CA SER A 40 31.32 10.25 -4.24
C SER A 40 31.96 9.13 -5.06
N PHE A 41 33.03 9.44 -5.77
CA PHE A 41 33.86 8.49 -6.50
C PHE A 41 35.12 8.18 -5.69
N LYS A 42 35.52 6.90 -5.63
CA LYS A 42 36.79 6.53 -5.01
C LYS A 42 37.94 7.04 -5.88
N GLY A 43 38.74 7.97 -5.36
CA GLY A 43 39.95 8.46 -6.02
C GLY A 43 39.78 9.71 -6.89
N GLU A 44 38.65 10.41 -6.81
CA GLU A 44 38.43 11.69 -7.52
C GLU A 44 38.41 12.88 -6.55
N ASP A 45 38.58 14.09 -7.11
CA ASP A 45 38.51 15.34 -6.36
C ASP A 45 37.11 15.57 -5.78
N CYS A 46 37.06 15.84 -4.47
CA CYS A 46 35.81 16.09 -3.75
C CYS A 46 35.20 17.47 -4.03
N VAL A 47 35.92 18.35 -4.73
CA VAL A 47 35.51 19.70 -5.10
C VAL A 47 35.81 19.88 -6.57
N ILE A 48 34.85 20.36 -7.35
CA ILE A 48 35.07 20.66 -8.75
C ILE A 48 34.69 22.11 -9.05
N ASN A 49 35.62 22.85 -9.64
CA ASN A 49 35.45 24.24 -10.06
C ASN A 49 35.07 24.30 -11.55
N GLY A 50 34.08 25.13 -11.89
CA GLY A 50 33.83 25.52 -13.29
C GLY A 50 33.14 24.49 -14.20
N ILE A 51 32.54 23.42 -13.66
CA ILE A 51 31.85 22.40 -14.46
C ILE A 51 30.37 22.76 -14.70
N THR A 52 29.88 22.45 -15.90
CA THR A 52 28.48 22.67 -16.29
C THR A 52 27.53 21.65 -15.63
N PRO A 53 26.27 22.02 -15.31
CA PRO A 53 25.30 21.11 -14.68
C PRO A 53 25.05 19.83 -15.47
N GLU A 54 25.23 19.85 -16.80
CA GLU A 54 25.05 18.69 -17.68
C GLU A 54 26.16 17.61 -17.50
N GLU A 55 27.37 17.99 -17.09
CA GLU A 55 28.55 17.11 -17.07
C GLU A 55 28.69 16.25 -15.79
N LEU A 56 28.07 16.63 -14.67
CA LEU A 56 28.21 15.93 -13.37
C LEU A 56 27.33 14.67 -13.21
N CYS A 57 26.37 14.44 -14.12
CA CYS A 57 25.24 13.54 -13.87
C CYS A 57 25.48 12.10 -14.32
N GLN A 58 26.44 11.38 -13.73
CA GLN A 58 26.50 9.92 -13.85
C GLN A 58 26.80 9.19 -12.52
N ARG A 59 25.72 8.60 -11.97
CA ARG A 59 25.63 7.36 -11.17
C ARG A 59 25.75 7.45 -9.63
N ARG A 60 24.69 6.87 -9.00
CA ARG A 60 24.57 6.22 -7.66
C ARG A 60 23.85 7.00 -6.55
N ALA A 61 23.47 6.21 -5.53
CA ALA A 61 22.59 6.52 -4.41
C ALA A 61 23.21 7.54 -3.44
N PHE A 62 22.38 8.44 -2.94
CA PHE A 62 22.68 9.35 -1.84
C PHE A 62 21.86 8.91 -0.63
N SER A 63 22.53 8.46 0.42
CA SER A 63 21.88 8.12 1.70
C SER A 63 22.39 9.03 2.81
N PHE A 64 21.46 9.68 3.52
CA PHE A 64 21.72 10.55 4.66
C PHE A 64 21.10 9.88 5.89
N GLU A 65 21.79 8.84 6.36
CA GLU A 65 21.39 8.06 7.53
C GLU A 65 21.86 8.73 8.83
N ARG A 66 21.02 8.57 9.85
CA ARG A 66 21.12 9.13 11.21
C ARG A 66 22.57 9.39 11.71
N ALA A 67 22.88 10.66 12.00
CA ALA A 67 23.97 10.99 12.93
C ALA A 67 23.52 10.62 14.34
N LYS A 68 23.80 9.38 14.77
CA LYS A 68 23.25 8.77 16.00
C LYS A 68 23.66 9.42 17.32
N ASN A 69 24.50 10.45 17.32
CA ASN A 69 24.89 11.18 18.51
C ASN A 69 25.36 12.58 18.10
N TYR A 70 25.13 13.58 18.96
CA TYR A 70 25.69 14.95 19.00
C TYR A 70 24.73 16.12 18.71
N ASN A 71 24.55 16.96 19.76
CA ASN A 71 24.14 18.37 19.79
C ASN A 71 23.28 18.90 18.63
N GLU A 72 22.05 18.40 18.60
CA GLU A 72 20.96 18.71 17.67
C GLU A 72 20.76 20.22 17.44
N LYS A 73 20.95 21.05 18.46
CA LYS A 73 20.85 22.52 18.36
C LYS A 73 21.78 23.15 17.31
N HIS A 74 23.01 22.65 17.15
CA HIS A 74 23.95 23.22 16.18
C HIS A 74 23.55 22.87 14.74
N PHE A 75 23.12 21.63 14.53
CA PHE A 75 22.65 21.19 13.21
C PHE A 75 21.38 21.94 12.81
N THR A 76 20.38 21.99 13.70
CA THR A 76 19.12 22.72 13.45
C THR A 76 19.37 24.19 13.18
N SER A 77 20.23 24.87 13.94
CA SER A 77 20.57 26.28 13.66
C SER A 77 21.34 26.47 12.36
N THR A 78 22.16 25.51 11.94
CA THR A 78 22.85 25.53 10.65
C THR A 78 21.86 25.36 9.50
N ILE A 79 20.94 24.39 9.61
CA ILE A 79 19.86 24.19 8.64
C ILE A 79 18.94 25.41 8.60
N GLU A 80 18.54 25.95 9.74
CA GLU A 80 17.69 27.15 9.82
C GLU A 80 18.36 28.38 9.17
N ARG A 81 19.67 28.53 9.38
CA ARG A 81 20.42 29.58 8.68
C ARG A 81 20.44 29.32 7.18
N MET A 82 20.63 28.07 6.76
CA MET A 82 20.54 27.70 5.33
C MET A 82 19.14 27.97 4.78
N THR A 83 18.06 27.67 5.52
CA THR A 83 16.67 27.94 5.13
C THR A 83 16.42 29.42 4.89
N LYS A 84 16.99 30.30 5.72
CA LYS A 84 16.93 31.77 5.58
C LYS A 84 17.78 32.35 4.44
N THR A 85 18.81 31.65 3.97
CA THR A 85 19.67 32.12 2.87
C THR A 85 19.14 31.77 1.48
N GLY A 86 19.39 32.60 0.47
CA GLY A 86 18.78 32.46 -0.87
C GLY A 86 19.29 31.31 -1.76
N GLY A 87 20.43 30.70 -1.42
CA GLY A 87 21.05 29.66 -2.25
C GLY A 87 20.25 28.34 -2.29
N ARG A 88 20.34 27.63 -3.42
CA ARG A 88 19.70 26.33 -3.65
C ARG A 88 20.74 25.23 -3.80
N ILE A 89 20.42 24.03 -3.32
CA ILE A 89 21.24 22.83 -3.50
C ILE A 89 20.71 22.09 -4.71
N LYS A 90 21.38 22.21 -5.85
CA LYS A 90 21.02 21.52 -7.08
C LYS A 90 21.44 20.06 -7.00
N LEU A 91 20.48 19.20 -7.28
CA LEU A 91 20.68 17.75 -7.33
C LEU A 91 20.45 17.25 -8.76
N GLY A 92 21.36 16.39 -9.22
CA GLY A 92 21.31 15.74 -10.53
C GLY A 92 20.54 14.42 -10.53
N ASN A 93 20.75 13.61 -11.55
CA ASN A 93 20.21 12.24 -11.63
C ASN A 93 20.77 11.35 -10.50
N MET A 94 19.91 10.56 -9.85
CA MET A 94 20.32 9.63 -8.80
C MET A 94 19.42 8.41 -8.69
N THR A 95 19.95 7.31 -8.15
CA THR A 95 19.15 6.11 -7.92
C THR A 95 18.30 6.22 -6.66
N GLU A 96 18.79 6.93 -5.65
CA GLU A 96 18.17 7.02 -4.33
C GLU A 96 18.58 8.32 -3.64
N LEU A 97 17.65 8.91 -2.90
CA LEU A 97 17.80 10.06 -2.00
C LEU A 97 17.12 9.70 -0.68
N LYS A 98 17.90 9.34 0.35
CA LYS A 98 17.38 9.08 1.71
C LYS A 98 17.72 10.23 2.63
N LEU A 99 16.73 10.82 3.30
CA LEU A 99 16.89 11.81 4.36
C LEU A 99 16.27 11.27 5.65
N GLU A 100 17.07 11.12 6.70
CA GLU A 100 16.59 10.64 8.00
C GLU A 100 16.79 11.66 9.12
N GLY A 101 15.89 11.64 10.11
CA GLY A 101 15.93 12.54 11.26
C GLY A 101 15.91 14.01 10.82
N TYR A 102 16.77 14.84 11.41
CA TYR A 102 16.87 16.26 11.10
C TYR A 102 17.23 16.58 9.63
N TYR A 103 17.81 15.63 8.88
CA TYR A 103 18.14 15.86 7.48
C TYR A 103 16.90 16.09 6.60
N VAL A 104 15.70 15.64 7.01
CA VAL A 104 14.46 15.91 6.26
C VAL A 104 14.20 17.41 6.08
N GLN A 105 14.70 18.25 6.99
CA GLN A 105 14.59 19.71 6.91
C GLN A 105 15.38 20.32 5.75
N LEU A 106 16.30 19.58 5.14
CA LEU A 106 16.98 20.02 3.91
C LEU A 106 16.06 20.00 2.70
N LEU A 107 14.99 19.20 2.72
CA LEU A 107 14.14 18.97 1.56
C LEU A 107 13.70 20.26 0.84
N PRO A 108 13.24 21.33 1.52
CA PRO A 108 12.87 22.59 0.85
C PRO A 108 14.03 23.32 0.16
N LYS A 109 15.28 23.00 0.50
CA LYS A 109 16.50 23.55 -0.13
C LYS A 109 17.03 22.72 -1.28
N LEU A 110 16.59 21.48 -1.37
CA LEU A 110 16.95 20.61 -2.47
C LEU A 110 16.17 21.06 -3.71
N HIS A 111 16.90 21.48 -4.72
CA HIS A 111 16.36 21.80 -6.03
C HIS A 111 16.67 20.63 -6.96
N LEU A 112 15.67 19.76 -7.12
CA LEU A 112 15.71 18.69 -8.10
C LEU A 112 15.47 19.30 -9.47
N GLN A 113 16.44 19.18 -10.37
CA GLN A 113 16.25 19.70 -11.73
C GLN A 113 15.07 18.98 -12.40
N GLU A 114 14.32 19.69 -13.25
CA GLU A 114 13.13 19.14 -13.93
C GLU A 114 13.42 17.83 -14.69
N LYS A 115 14.60 17.76 -15.31
CA LYS A 115 15.07 16.57 -16.05
C LYS A 115 15.70 15.50 -15.15
N ALA A 116 15.96 15.80 -13.88
CA ALA A 116 16.60 14.86 -12.97
C ALA A 116 15.68 13.67 -12.69
N LYS A 117 16.24 12.47 -12.81
CA LYS A 117 15.60 11.19 -12.49
C LYS A 117 16.05 10.72 -11.12
N ILE A 118 15.11 10.40 -10.26
CA ILE A 118 15.31 9.81 -8.93
C ILE A 118 14.62 8.46 -8.90
N GLY A 119 15.36 7.39 -8.60
CA GLY A 119 14.75 6.08 -8.39
C GLY A 119 13.87 6.05 -7.14
N LEU A 120 14.44 6.38 -5.97
CA LEU A 120 13.73 6.39 -4.69
C LEU A 120 14.01 7.69 -3.92
N LEU A 121 12.96 8.40 -3.51
CA LEU A 121 13.01 9.45 -2.48
C LEU A 121 12.47 8.85 -1.17
N SER A 122 13.29 8.80 -0.12
CA SER A 122 12.92 8.23 1.17
C SER A 122 13.15 9.23 2.28
N LEU A 123 12.09 9.64 2.97
CA LEU A 123 12.14 10.58 4.09
C LEU A 123 11.66 9.88 5.36
N LYS A 124 12.43 9.95 6.44
CA LYS A 124 12.07 9.37 7.73
C LYS A 124 12.35 10.34 8.85
N ALA A 125 11.35 10.62 9.69
CA ALA A 125 11.51 11.50 10.85
C ALA A 125 10.80 10.91 12.05
N GLU A 126 11.51 10.09 12.85
CA GLU A 126 10.97 9.38 14.01
C GLU A 126 10.46 10.32 15.11
N GLU A 127 11.09 11.49 15.26
CA GLU A 127 10.81 12.43 16.34
C GLU A 127 10.29 13.76 15.80
N ARG A 128 9.32 14.39 16.49
CA ARG A 128 8.74 15.67 16.09
C ARG A 128 9.78 16.78 15.95
N GLU A 129 10.81 16.74 16.80
CA GLU A 129 11.91 17.71 16.84
C GLU A 129 12.74 17.72 15.53
N CYS A 130 12.69 16.63 14.77
CA CYS A 130 13.29 16.57 13.43
C CYS A 130 12.61 17.52 12.43
N LEU A 131 11.48 18.14 12.78
CA LEU A 131 10.79 19.14 11.97
C LEU A 131 10.91 20.54 12.58
N PRO A 132 10.78 21.61 11.77
CA PRO A 132 10.73 22.97 12.31
C PRO A 132 9.54 23.14 13.26
N GLU A 133 9.67 24.00 14.28
CA GLU A 133 8.60 24.28 15.24
C GLU A 133 7.31 24.75 14.54
N THR A 134 7.45 25.54 13.48
CA THR A 134 6.35 26.03 12.63
C THR A 134 5.74 24.94 11.73
N GLY A 135 6.23 23.70 11.81
CA GLY A 135 5.97 22.64 10.86
C GLY A 135 6.74 22.82 9.54
N PRO A 136 6.54 21.91 8.57
CA PRO A 136 7.32 21.90 7.33
C PRO A 136 7.04 23.10 6.40
N GLY A 137 6.17 24.05 6.77
CA GLY A 137 5.84 25.24 5.98
C GLY A 137 4.82 24.94 4.86
N THR A 138 4.51 25.96 4.05
CA THR A 138 3.50 25.86 2.97
C THR A 138 4.08 25.91 1.56
N SER A 139 5.40 26.09 1.44
CA SER A 139 6.06 26.23 0.15
C SER A 139 6.08 24.90 -0.60
N THR A 140 5.58 24.92 -1.84
CA THR A 140 5.60 23.75 -2.71
C THR A 140 7.03 23.33 -3.06
N ILE A 141 7.32 22.04 -2.90
CA ILE A 141 8.58 21.40 -3.26
C ILE A 141 8.33 20.62 -4.54
N TRP A 142 8.89 21.13 -5.62
CA TRP A 142 8.82 20.45 -6.89
C TRP A 142 9.91 19.39 -7.00
N LEU A 143 9.47 18.16 -7.16
CA LEU A 143 10.29 16.99 -7.41
C LEU A 143 10.36 16.77 -8.92
N GLY A 144 11.56 16.45 -9.43
CA GLY A 144 11.75 16.02 -10.82
C GLY A 144 11.06 14.69 -11.12
N LYS A 145 11.68 13.85 -11.94
CA LYS A 145 11.14 12.52 -12.29
C LYS A 145 11.45 11.51 -11.19
N VAL A 146 10.52 11.32 -10.24
CA VAL A 146 10.70 10.35 -9.14
C VAL A 146 9.92 9.07 -9.43
N LYS A 147 10.60 7.92 -9.38
CA LYS A 147 9.94 6.62 -9.55
C LYS A 147 9.19 6.18 -8.29
N LYS A 148 9.78 6.37 -7.10
CA LYS A 148 9.18 5.97 -5.82
C LYS A 148 9.40 7.02 -4.73
N ILE A 149 8.37 7.33 -3.96
CA ILE A 149 8.41 8.19 -2.77
C ILE A 149 8.02 7.36 -1.55
N MET A 150 8.83 7.41 -0.50
CA MET A 150 8.57 6.78 0.79
C MET A 150 8.66 7.82 1.90
N LEU A 151 7.56 8.05 2.62
CA LEU A 151 7.50 8.94 3.77
C LEU A 151 7.16 8.13 5.01
N CYS A 152 8.01 8.18 6.02
CA CYS A 152 7.84 7.46 7.29
C CYS A 152 7.79 8.42 8.47
N ASP A 153 6.96 8.09 9.46
CA ASP A 153 6.83 8.81 10.72
C ASP A 153 6.39 10.28 10.47
N TYR A 154 6.96 11.26 11.18
CA TYR A 154 6.62 12.68 10.97
C TYR A 154 6.98 13.19 9.56
N ALA A 155 7.75 12.45 8.75
CA ALA A 155 8.04 12.86 7.38
C ALA A 155 6.80 12.84 6.48
N VAL A 156 5.74 12.13 6.87
CA VAL A 156 4.43 12.16 6.20
C VAL A 156 3.88 13.59 6.13
N LEU A 157 4.22 14.46 7.08
CA LEU A 157 3.77 15.86 7.11
C LEU A 157 4.32 16.70 5.94
N PHE A 158 5.34 16.24 5.20
CA PHE A 158 5.80 16.90 3.97
C PHE A 158 4.91 16.62 2.76
N LEU A 159 4.04 15.60 2.82
CA LEU A 159 3.22 15.17 1.69
C LEU A 159 2.47 16.32 0.98
N PRO A 160 1.81 17.26 1.68
CA PRO A 160 1.06 18.34 1.02
C PRO A 160 1.95 19.27 0.20
N MET A 161 3.26 19.32 0.50
CA MET A 161 4.23 20.18 -0.18
C MET A 161 4.78 19.56 -1.45
N LEU A 162 4.74 18.23 -1.60
CA LEU A 162 5.38 17.54 -2.72
C LEU A 162 4.55 17.69 -3.99
N ARG A 163 5.20 18.04 -5.11
CA ARG A 163 4.62 18.01 -6.46
C ARG A 163 5.59 17.34 -7.42
N LEU A 164 5.10 16.39 -8.21
CA LEU A 164 5.87 15.79 -9.30
C LEU A 164 5.79 16.68 -10.54
N TYR A 165 6.93 16.95 -11.19
CA TYR A 165 6.98 17.75 -12.42
C TYR A 165 6.44 17.02 -13.66
N ASP A 166 6.47 15.69 -13.68
CA ASP A 166 6.34 14.92 -14.92
C ASP A 166 5.03 14.14 -15.02
N GLU A 167 4.15 14.56 -15.94
CA GLU A 167 2.91 13.87 -16.29
C GLU A 167 3.12 12.62 -17.18
N SER A 168 4.36 12.35 -17.63
CA SER A 168 4.67 11.15 -18.42
C SER A 168 5.08 9.94 -17.57
N HIS A 169 5.59 10.14 -16.36
CA HIS A 169 6.06 9.07 -15.48
C HIS A 169 5.20 8.97 -14.22
N SER A 170 4.61 7.81 -13.98
CA SER A 170 3.83 7.57 -12.78
C SER A 170 4.71 7.14 -11.61
N ALA A 171 4.55 7.79 -10.46
CA ALA A 171 5.26 7.42 -9.23
C ALA A 171 4.53 6.34 -8.41
N GLU A 172 5.30 5.59 -7.62
CA GLU A 172 4.84 4.78 -6.50
C GLU A 172 4.94 5.61 -5.20
N ILE A 173 3.88 5.67 -4.39
CA ILE A 173 3.87 6.41 -3.13
C ILE A 173 3.64 5.45 -1.96
N CYS A 174 4.51 5.51 -0.96
CA CYS A 174 4.45 4.72 0.26
C CYS A 174 4.44 5.65 1.49
N LEU A 175 3.37 5.65 2.27
CA LEU A 175 3.26 6.42 3.50
C LEU A 175 3.12 5.47 4.68
N ASN A 176 4.00 5.59 5.67
CA ASN A 176 3.95 4.82 6.91
C ASN A 176 3.87 5.78 8.10
N ALA A 177 2.73 5.75 8.79
CA ALA A 177 2.51 6.56 9.99
C ALA A 177 2.09 5.65 11.15
N PRO A 178 3.03 5.13 11.96
CA PRO A 178 2.69 4.24 13.07
C PRO A 178 1.92 4.93 14.19
N GLU A 179 2.00 6.26 14.30
CA GLU A 179 1.34 7.05 15.34
C GLU A 179 0.41 8.13 14.75
N LYS A 180 -0.64 8.49 15.51
CA LYS A 180 -1.63 9.49 15.10
C LYS A 180 -1.02 10.86 14.81
N GLU A 181 0.01 11.21 15.58
CA GLU A 181 0.67 12.52 15.48
C GLU A 181 1.35 12.73 14.13
N HIS A 182 1.79 11.64 13.47
CA HIS A 182 2.45 11.66 12.17
C HIS A 182 1.55 12.17 11.03
N VAL A 183 0.23 12.20 11.23
CA VAL A 183 -0.74 12.73 10.26
C VAL A 183 -1.55 13.92 10.79
N SER A 184 -1.26 14.38 12.01
CA SER A 184 -2.08 15.34 12.76
C SER A 184 -2.36 16.65 12.02
N THR A 185 -1.42 17.14 11.21
CA THR A 185 -1.61 18.38 10.43
C THR A 185 -2.35 18.16 9.12
N ILE A 186 -2.43 16.91 8.64
CA ILE A 186 -3.09 16.55 7.38
C ILE A 186 -4.54 16.16 7.60
N THR A 187 -4.86 15.46 8.69
CA THR A 187 -6.23 15.07 9.04
C THR A 187 -7.26 16.22 8.95
N PRO A 188 -6.99 17.45 9.44
CA PRO A 188 -7.95 18.56 9.35
C PRO A 188 -8.05 19.21 7.96
N MET A 189 -7.24 18.80 6.97
CA MET A 189 -7.32 19.34 5.61
C MET A 189 -8.63 18.95 4.92
N GLN A 190 -9.01 19.67 3.86
CA GLN A 190 -10.17 19.30 3.05
C GLN A 190 -9.91 18.03 2.23
N ASP A 191 -10.97 17.31 1.92
CA ASP A 191 -10.91 16.13 1.05
C ASP A 191 -10.40 16.54 -0.34
N ASN A 192 -9.68 15.64 -1.00
CA ASN A 192 -9.11 15.89 -2.34
C ASN A 192 -8.24 17.17 -2.40
N SER A 193 -7.57 17.54 -1.31
CA SER A 193 -6.72 18.75 -1.25
C SER A 193 -5.25 18.49 -1.59
N ILE A 194 -4.79 17.23 -1.52
CA ILE A 194 -3.40 16.86 -1.76
C ILE A 194 -3.26 16.29 -3.17
N LYS A 195 -2.65 17.09 -4.06
CA LYS A 195 -2.32 16.68 -5.43
C LYS A 195 -0.84 16.33 -5.51
N LEU A 196 -0.51 15.09 -5.86
CA LEU A 196 0.89 14.65 -6.01
C LEU A 196 1.35 14.65 -7.47
N GLY A 197 0.39 14.66 -8.39
CA GLY A 197 0.61 14.45 -9.82
C GLY A 197 0.40 12.98 -10.18
N LYS A 198 0.93 12.57 -11.34
CA LYS A 198 0.69 11.24 -11.89
C LYS A 198 1.24 10.13 -11.01
N THR A 199 0.35 9.29 -10.50
CA THR A 199 0.65 8.19 -9.57
C THR A 199 0.03 6.90 -10.10
N ASN A 200 0.74 5.77 -10.00
CA ASN A 200 0.17 4.47 -10.37
C ASN A 200 -0.10 3.59 -9.14
N GLU A 201 0.68 3.75 -8.06
CA GLU A 201 0.55 2.92 -6.88
C GLU A 201 0.59 3.75 -5.60
N VAL A 202 -0.33 3.46 -4.68
CA VAL A 202 -0.39 4.08 -3.35
C VAL A 202 -0.43 2.99 -2.28
N MET A 203 0.49 3.06 -1.34
CA MET A 203 0.60 2.17 -0.19
C MET A 203 0.54 3.00 1.08
N LEU A 204 -0.51 2.81 1.90
CA LEU A 204 -0.71 3.51 3.15
C LEU A 204 -0.72 2.52 4.31
N ASP A 205 0.12 2.77 5.31
CA ASP A 205 0.26 1.94 6.50
C ASP A 205 0.01 2.73 7.80
N GLY A 206 -0.65 2.08 8.76
CA GLY A 206 -1.05 2.66 10.03
C GLY A 206 -2.00 3.85 9.87
N TYR A 207 -1.73 4.94 10.60
CA TYR A 207 -2.50 6.18 10.58
C TYR A 207 -2.48 6.91 9.22
N ALA A 208 -1.61 6.52 8.28
CA ALA A 208 -1.61 7.09 6.94
C ALA A 208 -2.91 6.77 6.18
N VAL A 209 -3.59 5.69 6.54
CA VAL A 209 -4.90 5.31 5.97
C VAL A 209 -5.95 6.39 6.20
N ASP A 210 -5.95 7.07 7.35
CA ASP A 210 -6.93 8.12 7.68
C ASP A 210 -6.83 9.33 6.73
N ILE A 211 -5.66 9.57 6.12
CA ILE A 211 -5.47 10.68 5.17
C ILE A 211 -5.72 10.28 3.72
N PHE A 212 -6.12 9.03 3.45
CA PHE A 212 -6.37 8.53 2.11
C PHE A 212 -7.33 9.42 1.32
N HIS A 213 -8.46 9.80 1.92
CA HIS A 213 -9.48 10.67 1.34
C HIS A 213 -9.03 12.13 1.10
N LYS A 214 -7.84 12.51 1.56
CA LYS A 214 -7.22 13.81 1.27
C LYS A 214 -6.44 13.80 -0.05
N LEU A 215 -6.09 12.62 -0.56
CA LEU A 215 -5.32 12.45 -1.79
C LEU A 215 -6.21 12.58 -3.02
N VAL A 216 -5.76 13.36 -4.00
CA VAL A 216 -6.32 13.34 -5.35
C VAL A 216 -5.64 12.23 -6.12
N LEU A 217 -6.39 11.18 -6.42
CA LEU A 217 -5.93 10.06 -7.23
C LEU A 217 -6.25 10.31 -8.71
N GLU A 218 -5.33 9.87 -9.58
CA GLU A 218 -5.54 9.92 -11.02
C GLU A 218 -6.57 8.88 -11.48
N LYS A 219 -7.11 9.08 -12.68
CA LYS A 219 -8.14 8.20 -13.23
C LYS A 219 -7.67 6.75 -13.41
N GLU A 220 -6.40 6.53 -13.74
CA GLU A 220 -5.84 5.21 -14.08
C GLU A 220 -4.78 4.76 -13.05
N MET A 221 -5.24 4.20 -11.93
CA MET A 221 -4.38 3.65 -10.90
C MET A 221 -4.10 2.17 -11.17
N LYS A 222 -2.90 1.67 -10.87
CA LYS A 222 -2.63 0.23 -10.90
C LYS A 222 -3.02 -0.43 -9.60
N ARG A 223 -2.54 0.13 -8.48
CA ARG A 223 -2.68 -0.53 -7.18
C ARG A 223 -2.92 0.44 -6.04
N ILE A 224 -3.85 0.08 -5.16
CA ILE A 224 -3.98 0.70 -3.84
C ILE A 224 -3.84 -0.37 -2.77
N TYR A 225 -2.96 -0.14 -1.81
CA TYR A 225 -2.77 -0.98 -0.64
C TYR A 225 -2.99 -0.16 0.63
N LEU A 226 -3.99 -0.54 1.41
CA LEU A 226 -4.29 0.07 2.70
C LEU A 226 -4.11 -0.98 3.80
N ASN A 227 -3.25 -0.71 4.76
CA ASN A 227 -3.01 -1.58 5.91
C ASN A 227 -3.07 -0.80 7.21
N THR A 228 -3.74 -1.35 8.21
CA THR A 228 -3.62 -0.85 9.57
C THR A 228 -3.98 -1.95 10.57
N ASP A 229 -3.02 -2.33 11.39
CA ASP A 229 -3.25 -3.16 12.58
C ASP A 229 -3.46 -2.31 13.84
N VAL A 230 -3.38 -0.99 13.71
CA VAL A 230 -3.76 -0.08 14.78
C VAL A 230 -5.27 -0.22 15.03
N ASN A 231 -5.63 -0.39 16.30
CA ASN A 231 -7.01 -0.49 16.78
C ASN A 231 -7.96 0.45 16.02
N GLY A 232 -9.22 0.05 15.84
CA GLY A 232 -10.22 0.64 14.95
C GLY A 232 -10.54 2.15 15.07
N GLU A 233 -9.79 2.91 15.88
CA GLU A 233 -9.72 4.37 15.84
C GLU A 233 -9.22 4.92 14.48
N VAL A 234 -8.28 4.24 13.82
CA VAL A 234 -7.63 4.67 12.56
C VAL A 234 -8.52 4.53 11.31
N VAL A 235 -9.71 3.95 11.47
CA VAL A 235 -10.70 3.90 10.40
C VAL A 235 -11.89 4.80 10.76
N LYS A 236 -11.81 5.60 11.85
CA LYS A 236 -12.94 6.46 12.27
C LYS A 236 -13.25 7.51 11.22
N GLU A 237 -12.25 8.15 10.61
CA GLU A 237 -12.51 9.18 9.60
C GLU A 237 -13.10 8.56 8.34
N MET A 238 -12.51 7.46 7.85
CA MET A 238 -13.11 6.71 6.73
C MET A 238 -14.50 6.15 7.05
N ARG A 239 -14.78 5.78 8.31
CA ARG A 239 -16.09 5.29 8.74
C ARG A 239 -17.16 6.39 8.75
N ARG A 240 -16.77 7.66 8.94
CA ARG A 240 -17.70 8.80 8.84
C ARG A 240 -18.22 9.00 7.41
N ALA A 241 -17.50 8.51 6.41
CA ALA A 241 -17.96 8.54 5.04
C ALA A 241 -19.30 7.79 4.90
N LYS A 242 -20.16 8.25 3.98
CA LYS A 242 -21.38 7.53 3.65
C LYS A 242 -21.00 6.24 2.89
N ASN A 243 -21.92 5.27 2.86
CA ASN A 243 -21.68 4.08 2.05
C ASN A 243 -21.52 4.46 0.57
N ASN A 244 -20.55 3.85 -0.11
CA ASN A 244 -20.21 4.14 -1.51
C ASN A 244 -19.93 5.64 -1.80
N SER A 245 -19.38 6.39 -0.85
CA SER A 245 -19.07 7.82 -1.07
C SER A 245 -17.60 8.11 -1.33
N VAL A 246 -16.69 7.19 -0.98
CA VAL A 246 -15.26 7.35 -1.25
C VAL A 246 -14.96 6.79 -2.63
N TRP A 247 -14.91 7.67 -3.62
CA TRP A 247 -14.60 7.29 -4.99
C TRP A 247 -13.11 6.98 -5.15
N LEU A 248 -12.83 5.85 -5.76
CA LEU A 248 -11.49 5.29 -5.86
C LEU A 248 -10.86 5.46 -7.26
N GLY A 249 -11.61 5.96 -8.23
CA GLY A 249 -11.17 5.98 -9.63
C GLY A 249 -11.15 4.59 -10.25
N ASN A 250 -10.46 4.46 -11.39
CA ASN A 250 -10.30 3.18 -12.06
C ASN A 250 -9.00 2.56 -11.56
N MET A 251 -9.05 1.29 -11.12
CA MET A 251 -7.84 0.59 -10.73
C MET A 251 -7.83 -0.89 -11.06
N GLU A 252 -6.63 -1.43 -11.27
CA GLU A 252 -6.44 -2.86 -11.52
C GLU A 252 -6.60 -3.67 -10.21
N LYS A 253 -5.95 -3.25 -9.11
CA LYS A 253 -5.92 -4.02 -7.85
C LYS A 253 -6.13 -3.17 -6.58
N LEU A 254 -7.07 -3.60 -5.74
CA LEU A 254 -7.28 -3.06 -4.39
C LEU A 254 -6.91 -4.09 -3.32
N ILE A 255 -6.10 -3.70 -2.34
CA ILE A 255 -5.73 -4.54 -1.20
C ILE A 255 -6.09 -3.82 0.10
N LEU A 256 -6.93 -4.45 0.92
CA LEU A 256 -7.29 -3.99 2.26
C LEU A 256 -6.83 -5.03 3.29
N SER A 257 -6.00 -4.61 4.24
CA SER A 257 -5.43 -5.47 5.27
C SER A 257 -5.69 -4.93 6.68
N GLY A 258 -5.86 -5.84 7.64
CA GLY A 258 -6.16 -5.49 9.04
C GLY A 258 -7.49 -4.75 9.15
N HIS A 259 -7.54 -3.69 9.95
CA HIS A 259 -8.75 -2.90 10.15
C HIS A 259 -9.24 -2.17 8.89
N CYS A 260 -8.42 -2.03 7.86
CA CYS A 260 -8.84 -1.42 6.58
C CYS A 260 -9.96 -2.21 5.89
N VAL A 261 -10.14 -3.50 6.19
CA VAL A 261 -11.25 -4.29 5.61
C VAL A 261 -12.61 -3.67 5.98
N ASN A 262 -12.74 -3.04 7.16
CA ASN A 262 -13.95 -2.33 7.57
C ASN A 262 -14.28 -1.09 6.71
N ALA A 263 -13.35 -0.61 5.88
CA ALA A 263 -13.58 0.48 4.95
C ALA A 263 -14.41 0.06 3.73
N LEU A 264 -14.43 -1.22 3.38
CA LEU A 264 -15.02 -1.72 2.13
C LEU A 264 -16.43 -1.18 1.83
N PRO A 265 -17.38 -1.10 2.79
CA PRO A 265 -18.73 -0.57 2.52
C PRO A 265 -18.77 0.92 2.13
N ARG A 266 -17.68 1.65 2.36
CA ARG A 266 -17.54 3.10 2.12
C ARG A 266 -16.96 3.40 0.75
N LEU A 267 -16.25 2.43 0.17
CA LEU A 267 -15.56 2.56 -1.11
C LEU A 267 -16.56 2.43 -2.25
N ARG A 268 -16.42 3.29 -3.27
CA ARG A 268 -17.17 3.22 -4.51
C ARG A 268 -16.24 2.78 -5.64
N LEU A 269 -16.56 1.63 -6.21
CA LEU A 269 -15.86 1.00 -7.33
C LEU A 269 -16.78 1.08 -8.55
N ASP A 270 -16.43 1.89 -9.55
CA ASP A 270 -17.29 2.16 -10.71
C ASP A 270 -16.89 1.36 -11.97
N ASP A 271 -15.62 1.00 -12.11
CA ASP A 271 -15.07 0.34 -13.30
C ASP A 271 -14.71 -1.13 -13.06
N VAL A 272 -14.38 -1.85 -14.14
CA VAL A 272 -13.93 -3.24 -14.11
C VAL A 272 -12.57 -3.33 -13.41
N MET A 273 -12.53 -4.04 -12.28
CA MET A 273 -11.32 -4.29 -11.50
C MET A 273 -10.81 -5.71 -11.71
N GLU A 274 -9.50 -5.86 -11.80
CA GLU A 274 -8.86 -7.16 -12.00
C GLU A 274 -8.85 -7.98 -10.69
N GLU A 275 -8.57 -7.34 -9.55
CA GLU A 275 -8.44 -8.04 -8.27
C GLU A 275 -8.80 -7.18 -7.04
N ILE A 276 -9.61 -7.74 -6.14
CA ILE A 276 -9.78 -7.25 -4.76
C ILE A 276 -9.23 -8.28 -3.80
N GLU A 277 -8.38 -7.85 -2.88
CA GLU A 277 -7.82 -8.67 -1.81
C GLU A 277 -8.17 -8.09 -0.45
N LEU A 278 -8.83 -8.90 0.38
CA LEU A 278 -9.21 -8.57 1.75
C LEU A 278 -8.50 -9.53 2.70
N SER A 279 -7.71 -9.00 3.62
CA SER A 279 -6.99 -9.79 4.63
C SER A 279 -7.30 -9.30 6.03
N ALA A 280 -7.79 -10.21 6.88
CA ALA A 280 -8.07 -9.91 8.27
C ALA A 280 -7.61 -11.06 9.17
N THR A 281 -6.77 -10.74 10.15
CA THR A 281 -6.18 -11.71 11.10
C THR A 281 -7.01 -11.83 12.37
N GLU A 282 -7.87 -10.84 12.65
CA GLU A 282 -8.72 -10.79 13.83
C GLU A 282 -10.20 -10.47 13.52
N LYS A 283 -11.09 -10.84 14.45
CA LYS A 283 -12.52 -10.49 14.38
C LYS A 283 -12.75 -8.96 14.37
N SER A 284 -11.93 -8.22 15.11
CA SER A 284 -12.00 -6.76 15.23
C SER A 284 -11.78 -6.06 13.87
N ASN A 285 -10.98 -6.65 12.99
CA ASN A 285 -10.68 -6.15 11.64
C ASN A 285 -11.90 -6.14 10.70
N VAL A 286 -12.94 -6.92 11.00
CA VAL A 286 -14.15 -7.09 10.16
C VAL A 286 -15.44 -6.72 10.91
N TYR A 287 -15.35 -6.00 12.02
CA TYR A 287 -16.49 -5.65 12.85
C TYR A 287 -17.62 -4.93 12.09
N GLU A 288 -17.28 -3.92 11.27
CA GLU A 288 -18.26 -3.15 10.49
C GLU A 288 -18.84 -4.01 9.35
N ILE A 289 -18.03 -4.91 8.77
CA ILE A 289 -18.49 -5.89 7.77
C ILE A 289 -19.54 -6.82 8.38
N ILE A 290 -19.26 -7.42 9.53
CA ILE A 290 -20.19 -8.35 10.20
C ILE A 290 -21.53 -7.66 10.50
N LYS A 291 -21.48 -6.38 10.87
CA LYS A 291 -22.66 -5.55 11.15
C LYS A 291 -23.42 -5.08 9.93
N ALA A 292 -22.79 -5.11 8.75
CA ALA A 292 -23.46 -4.73 7.51
C ALA A 292 -24.66 -5.65 7.26
N LYS A 293 -25.69 -5.11 6.59
CA LYS A 293 -26.82 -5.93 6.13
C LYS A 293 -26.31 -6.92 5.08
N GLU A 294 -26.96 -8.07 4.97
CA GLU A 294 -26.68 -9.00 3.87
C GLU A 294 -26.90 -8.32 2.52
N ASN A 295 -26.12 -8.70 1.51
CA ASN A 295 -26.21 -8.14 0.16
C ASN A 295 -26.24 -6.60 0.15
N SER A 296 -25.40 -5.93 0.93
CA SER A 296 -25.40 -4.46 1.03
C SER A 296 -24.12 -3.78 0.52
N ILE A 297 -23.05 -4.55 0.32
CA ILE A 297 -21.76 -4.06 -0.18
C ILE A 297 -21.67 -4.33 -1.68
N LYS A 298 -21.57 -3.27 -2.48
CA LYS A 298 -21.40 -3.36 -3.94
C LYS A 298 -19.92 -3.27 -4.27
N LEU A 299 -19.39 -4.24 -5.01
CA LEU A 299 -18.00 -4.20 -5.50
C LEU A 299 -17.91 -3.79 -6.96
N GLY A 300 -19.03 -3.82 -7.70
CA GLY A 300 -19.00 -3.67 -9.15
C GLY A 300 -18.37 -4.90 -9.83
N LYS A 301 -17.89 -4.70 -11.06
CA LYS A 301 -17.26 -5.75 -11.87
C LYS A 301 -15.86 -6.06 -11.35
N VAL A 302 -15.69 -7.20 -10.68
CA VAL A 302 -14.40 -7.64 -10.14
C VAL A 302 -14.08 -9.03 -10.69
N ARG A 303 -12.98 -9.20 -11.42
CA ARG A 303 -12.62 -10.51 -12.00
C ARG A 303 -12.22 -11.52 -10.92
N LYS A 304 -11.40 -11.10 -9.95
CA LYS A 304 -10.86 -11.97 -8.90
C LYS A 304 -11.06 -11.37 -7.51
N LEU A 305 -11.62 -12.18 -6.60
CA LEU A 305 -11.78 -11.83 -5.18
C LEU A 305 -10.93 -12.77 -4.33
N VAL A 306 -10.07 -12.19 -3.48
CA VAL A 306 -9.23 -12.92 -2.52
C VAL A 306 -9.69 -12.58 -1.11
N LEU A 307 -10.06 -13.58 -0.32
CA LEU A 307 -10.49 -13.44 1.06
C LEU A 307 -9.56 -14.25 1.97
N GLN A 308 -8.85 -13.57 2.87
CA GLN A 308 -7.94 -14.21 3.83
C GLN A 308 -8.43 -14.10 5.27
N GLY A 309 -8.39 -15.22 6.00
CA GLY A 309 -8.70 -15.27 7.44
C GLY A 309 -10.14 -14.82 7.76
N PHE A 310 -10.30 -13.83 8.63
CA PHE A 310 -11.61 -13.29 9.02
C PHE A 310 -12.31 -12.51 7.90
N ALA A 311 -11.63 -12.18 6.80
CA ALA A 311 -12.21 -11.46 5.67
C ALA A 311 -13.29 -12.27 4.94
N ILE A 312 -13.34 -13.59 5.14
CA ILE A 312 -14.41 -14.45 4.62
C ILE A 312 -15.82 -13.96 5.04
N ASN A 313 -15.94 -13.28 6.17
CA ASN A 313 -17.21 -12.73 6.64
C ASN A 313 -17.75 -11.57 5.78
N ALA A 314 -16.96 -11.07 4.82
CA ALA A 314 -17.46 -10.15 3.80
C ALA A 314 -18.38 -10.86 2.80
N LEU A 315 -18.16 -12.15 2.54
CA LEU A 315 -18.84 -12.90 1.48
C LEU A 315 -20.38 -12.78 1.50
N PRO A 316 -21.09 -13.02 2.62
CA PRO A 316 -22.56 -12.89 2.64
C PRO A 316 -23.05 -11.42 2.56
N LYS A 317 -22.15 -10.46 2.79
CA LYS A 317 -22.44 -9.03 2.75
C LYS A 317 -22.31 -8.43 1.35
N LEU A 318 -21.58 -9.10 0.46
CA LEU A 318 -21.43 -8.69 -0.92
C LEU A 318 -22.75 -8.85 -1.67
N VAL A 319 -23.10 -7.86 -2.48
CA VAL A 319 -24.27 -7.94 -3.37
C VAL A 319 -23.99 -9.03 -4.40
N LEU A 320 -24.86 -10.04 -4.42
CA LEU A 320 -24.70 -11.18 -5.31
C LEU A 320 -25.43 -11.00 -6.65
N HIS A 321 -26.23 -9.95 -6.87
CA HIS A 321 -27.13 -9.85 -8.03
C HIS A 321 -26.73 -8.73 -9.01
N GLY A 322 -26.55 -9.05 -10.29
CA GLY A 322 -26.36 -8.07 -11.37
C GLY A 322 -25.20 -8.40 -12.31
N GLU A 323 -24.62 -7.36 -12.93
CA GLU A 323 -23.44 -7.43 -13.81
C GLU A 323 -22.11 -7.71 -13.06
N ASP A 324 -22.17 -8.16 -11.80
CA ASP A 324 -21.00 -8.41 -10.96
C ASP A 324 -20.33 -9.74 -11.37
N ASP A 325 -19.29 -9.64 -12.19
CA ASP A 325 -18.65 -10.76 -12.89
C ASP A 325 -17.42 -11.33 -12.12
N ILE A 326 -17.62 -11.84 -10.90
CA ILE A 326 -16.55 -12.57 -10.19
C ILE A 326 -16.30 -13.91 -10.87
N GLU A 327 -15.17 -14.02 -11.57
CA GLU A 327 -14.74 -15.22 -12.26
C GLU A 327 -13.91 -16.16 -11.37
N GLU A 328 -13.14 -15.59 -10.44
CA GLU A 328 -12.24 -16.34 -9.55
C GLU A 328 -12.42 -15.92 -8.08
N LEU A 329 -12.69 -16.88 -7.21
CA LEU A 329 -12.72 -16.72 -5.76
C LEU A 329 -11.57 -17.52 -5.15
N VAL A 330 -10.70 -16.82 -4.41
CA VAL A 330 -9.62 -17.43 -3.62
C VAL A 330 -9.91 -17.21 -2.15
N ILE A 331 -9.96 -18.28 -1.37
CA ILE A 331 -10.10 -18.24 0.08
C ILE A 331 -8.87 -18.88 0.69
N SER A 332 -8.17 -18.15 1.56
CA SER A 332 -6.97 -18.67 2.19
C SER A 332 -6.91 -18.42 3.68
N ASN A 333 -6.19 -19.28 4.39
CA ASN A 333 -5.91 -19.11 5.81
C ASN A 333 -7.16 -19.04 6.71
N VAL A 334 -8.31 -19.60 6.30
CA VAL A 334 -9.56 -19.51 7.06
C VAL A 334 -9.68 -20.65 8.05
N GLY A 335 -9.58 -20.36 9.34
CA GLY A 335 -9.83 -21.33 10.41
C GLY A 335 -11.32 -21.39 10.79
N ARG A 336 -11.72 -22.42 11.54
CA ARG A 336 -13.10 -22.52 12.08
C ARG A 336 -13.52 -21.29 12.89
N ARG A 337 -12.58 -20.68 13.63
CA ARG A 337 -12.83 -19.46 14.41
C ARG A 337 -13.08 -18.22 13.54
N CYS A 338 -12.69 -18.25 12.26
CA CYS A 338 -12.84 -17.13 11.33
C CYS A 338 -14.26 -17.05 10.78
N CYS A 339 -15.04 -18.13 10.82
CA CYS A 339 -16.36 -18.18 10.22
C CYS A 339 -17.42 -17.99 11.32
N PHE A 340 -18.15 -16.88 11.28
CA PHE A 340 -19.30 -16.70 12.17
C PHE A 340 -20.52 -17.42 11.58
N GLU A 341 -21.52 -17.74 12.42
CA GLU A 341 -22.75 -18.46 12.01
C GLU A 341 -23.36 -17.98 10.67
N PRO A 342 -23.38 -16.67 10.34
CA PRO A 342 -23.89 -16.16 9.05
C PRO A 342 -23.08 -16.56 7.81
N VAL A 343 -21.88 -17.13 7.92
CA VAL A 343 -21.12 -17.58 6.73
C VAL A 343 -21.57 -18.96 6.27
N PHE A 344 -22.06 -19.80 7.20
CA PHE A 344 -22.43 -21.19 6.93
C PHE A 344 -23.93 -21.46 6.89
N SER A 345 -24.74 -20.54 7.41
CA SER A 345 -26.21 -20.68 7.42
C SER A 345 -26.87 -20.20 6.12
N PHE A 346 -26.10 -19.66 5.18
CA PHE A 346 -26.62 -19.13 3.93
C PHE A 346 -26.41 -20.12 2.79
N ASP A 347 -27.48 -20.35 2.03
CA ASP A 347 -27.36 -20.67 0.61
C ASP A 347 -26.73 -19.44 -0.07
N ILE A 348 -25.39 -19.33 -0.01
CA ILE A 348 -24.66 -18.41 -0.89
C ILE A 348 -24.83 -18.99 -2.29
N ASP A 349 -25.92 -18.62 -2.92
CA ASP A 349 -26.23 -19.08 -4.26
C ASP A 349 -25.34 -18.31 -5.23
N PHE A 350 -24.12 -18.82 -5.43
CA PHE A 350 -23.20 -18.35 -6.47
C PHE A 350 -23.80 -18.42 -7.87
N ARG A 351 -25.05 -18.86 -8.08
CA ARG A 351 -25.76 -18.80 -9.37
C ARG A 351 -25.73 -17.43 -10.01
N SER A 352 -25.71 -16.38 -9.21
CA SER A 352 -25.65 -15.02 -9.71
C SER A 352 -24.22 -14.51 -9.93
N TRP A 353 -23.20 -15.27 -9.53
CA TRP A 353 -21.81 -15.03 -9.90
C TRP A 353 -21.44 -15.85 -11.13
N LYS A 354 -20.65 -15.26 -12.04
CA LYS A 354 -20.01 -16.00 -13.15
C LYS A 354 -18.76 -16.76 -12.69
N LEU A 355 -18.85 -17.41 -11.52
CA LEU A 355 -17.72 -18.05 -10.88
C LEU A 355 -17.26 -19.27 -11.69
N LYS A 356 -16.05 -19.21 -12.23
CA LYS A 356 -15.41 -20.29 -13.00
C LYS A 356 -14.37 -21.03 -12.17
N LYS A 357 -13.70 -20.32 -11.26
CA LYS A 357 -12.58 -20.84 -10.47
C LYS A 357 -12.81 -20.60 -8.98
N LEU A 358 -12.69 -21.67 -8.20
CA LEU A 358 -12.69 -21.62 -6.74
C LEU A 358 -11.43 -22.29 -6.21
N LYS A 359 -10.59 -21.52 -5.52
CA LYS A 359 -9.42 -22.04 -4.83
C LYS A 359 -9.57 -21.79 -3.34
N ILE A 360 -9.46 -22.85 -2.55
CA ILE A 360 -9.53 -22.77 -1.09
C ILE A 360 -8.26 -23.43 -0.54
N GLU A 361 -7.39 -22.67 0.10
CA GLU A 361 -6.09 -23.15 0.59
C GLU A 361 -5.84 -22.83 2.05
N ASN A 362 -5.07 -23.69 2.73
CA ASN A 362 -4.75 -23.55 4.15
C ASN A 362 -5.99 -23.17 5.00
N SER A 363 -7.14 -23.76 4.68
CA SER A 363 -8.43 -23.43 5.27
C SER A 363 -9.10 -24.67 5.85
N ALA A 364 -9.99 -24.46 6.81
CA ALA A 364 -10.75 -25.53 7.44
C ALA A 364 -11.73 -26.15 6.45
N ILE A 365 -11.94 -27.46 6.50
CA ILE A 365 -12.86 -28.15 5.57
C ILE A 365 -14.28 -27.56 5.59
N ASP A 366 -14.72 -27.05 6.75
CA ASP A 366 -16.06 -26.50 6.92
C ASP A 366 -16.30 -25.29 6.00
N VAL A 367 -15.24 -24.60 5.57
CA VAL A 367 -15.30 -23.51 4.58
C VAL A 367 -15.94 -23.98 3.27
N LEU A 368 -15.84 -25.26 2.91
CA LEU A 368 -16.46 -25.79 1.71
C LEU A 368 -18.00 -25.70 1.73
N LYS A 369 -18.61 -25.57 2.91
CA LYS A 369 -20.06 -25.43 3.06
C LYS A 369 -20.61 -24.12 2.50
N ILE A 370 -19.75 -23.13 2.18
CA ILE A 370 -20.18 -21.91 1.48
C ILE A 370 -20.81 -22.23 0.11
N ARG A 371 -20.52 -23.40 -0.47
CA ARG A 371 -21.12 -23.85 -1.71
C ARG A 371 -22.17 -24.92 -1.40
N ASN A 372 -23.44 -24.54 -1.52
CA ASN A 372 -24.57 -25.47 -1.38
C ASN A 372 -25.44 -25.55 -2.66
N GLY A 373 -25.16 -24.70 -3.66
CA GLY A 373 -25.90 -24.61 -4.92
C GLY A 373 -25.39 -25.52 -6.04
N LYS A 374 -26.32 -26.18 -6.76
CA LYS A 374 -26.06 -27.01 -7.96
C LYS A 374 -25.95 -26.21 -9.28
N GLY A 375 -26.01 -24.88 -9.20
CA GLY A 375 -26.25 -24.02 -10.36
C GLY A 375 -25.02 -23.62 -11.17
N CYS A 376 -23.90 -23.28 -10.51
CA CYS A 376 -22.66 -22.90 -11.21
C CYS A 376 -21.80 -24.14 -11.52
N VAL A 377 -21.26 -24.20 -12.74
CA VAL A 377 -20.24 -25.17 -13.15
C VAL A 377 -18.87 -24.52 -12.97
N LEU A 378 -17.99 -25.14 -12.18
CA LEU A 378 -16.61 -24.67 -12.08
C LEU A 378 -15.73 -25.31 -13.16
N ASP A 379 -14.96 -24.48 -13.85
CA ASP A 379 -13.85 -24.90 -14.68
C ASP A 379 -12.69 -25.42 -13.82
N ARG A 380 -12.49 -24.84 -12.63
CA ARG A 380 -11.46 -25.26 -11.68
C ARG A 380 -11.93 -25.16 -10.24
N PHE A 381 -11.82 -26.26 -9.52
CA PHE A 381 -11.98 -26.35 -8.08
C PHE A 381 -10.69 -26.90 -7.47
N GLU A 382 -10.09 -26.16 -6.55
CA GLU A 382 -8.88 -26.57 -5.85
C GLU A 382 -9.07 -26.43 -4.34
N PHE A 383 -8.79 -27.50 -3.60
CA PHE A 383 -8.84 -27.48 -2.13
C PHE A 383 -7.55 -28.04 -1.53
N VAL A 384 -6.87 -27.21 -0.75
CA VAL A 384 -5.68 -27.57 0.02
C VAL A 384 -5.99 -27.35 1.51
N PRO A 385 -6.10 -28.40 2.34
CA PRO A 385 -6.46 -28.26 3.74
C PRO A 385 -5.34 -27.60 4.54
N ARG A 386 -5.65 -27.18 5.78
CA ARG A 386 -4.62 -26.80 6.75
C ARG A 386 -3.76 -27.99 7.14
N LYS A 387 -2.44 -27.78 7.32
CA LYS A 387 -1.51 -28.82 7.83
C LYS A 387 -1.93 -29.40 9.19
N GLU A 388 -2.54 -28.57 10.02
CA GLU A 388 -2.98 -28.91 11.38
C GLU A 388 -4.32 -29.66 11.41
N GLU A 389 -5.06 -29.72 10.29
CA GLU A 389 -6.27 -30.53 10.23
C GLU A 389 -5.90 -32.01 10.14
N SER A 390 -6.03 -32.71 11.27
CA SER A 390 -5.94 -34.16 11.29
C SER A 390 -7.02 -34.76 10.37
N LEU A 391 -6.54 -35.36 9.28
CA LEU A 391 -7.35 -36.07 8.28
C LEU A 391 -8.25 -37.15 8.89
N PHE A 392 -7.87 -37.69 10.06
CA PHE A 392 -8.67 -38.66 10.81
C PHE A 392 -9.99 -38.06 11.31
N PHE A 393 -9.96 -36.87 11.90
CA PHE A 393 -11.17 -36.19 12.37
C PHE A 393 -12.05 -35.69 11.22
N LEU A 394 -11.44 -35.34 10.08
CA LEU A 394 -12.17 -34.95 8.87
C LEU A 394 -13.01 -36.09 8.33
N LYS A 395 -12.42 -37.30 8.20
CA LYS A 395 -13.15 -38.50 7.82
C LYS A 395 -14.28 -38.78 8.81
N ALA A 396 -13.98 -38.87 10.10
CA ALA A 396 -15.01 -39.20 11.11
C ALA A 396 -16.19 -38.22 11.14
N ARG A 397 -15.97 -36.91 10.95
CA ARG A 397 -17.04 -35.90 10.99
C ARG A 397 -17.92 -35.87 9.75
N HIS A 398 -17.32 -36.02 8.56
CA HIS A 398 -18.03 -35.88 7.28
C HIS A 398 -18.31 -37.23 6.60
N MET A 399 -17.96 -38.37 7.22
CA MET A 399 -18.32 -39.71 6.74
C MET A 399 -19.83 -39.87 6.51
N LEU A 400 -20.65 -39.30 7.40
CA LEU A 400 -22.12 -39.44 7.37
C LEU A 400 -22.83 -38.30 6.61
N SER A 401 -22.12 -37.21 6.32
CA SER A 401 -22.67 -36.06 5.59
C SER A 401 -21.60 -35.43 4.70
N PRO A 402 -21.32 -36.04 3.54
CA PRO A 402 -20.35 -35.49 2.60
C PRO A 402 -20.72 -34.06 2.18
N ILE A 403 -19.72 -33.20 2.03
CA ILE A 403 -19.93 -31.81 1.61
C ILE A 403 -20.16 -31.78 0.10
N ASN A 404 -21.27 -31.20 -0.34
CA ASN A 404 -21.61 -31.11 -1.75
C ASN A 404 -20.93 -29.90 -2.40
N ILE A 405 -19.98 -30.17 -3.28
CA ILE A 405 -19.27 -29.15 -4.05
C ILE A 405 -20.00 -28.81 -5.36
N GLY A 406 -21.09 -29.48 -5.72
CA GLY A 406 -21.83 -29.16 -6.95
C GLY A 406 -21.12 -29.62 -8.23
N LYS A 407 -21.28 -28.87 -9.33
CA LYS A 407 -20.76 -29.26 -10.66
C LYS A 407 -19.33 -28.75 -10.88
N VAL A 408 -18.46 -29.61 -11.40
CA VAL A 408 -17.06 -29.30 -11.74
C VAL A 408 -16.68 -30.02 -13.04
N LYS A 409 -15.96 -29.36 -13.94
CA LYS A 409 -15.45 -30.00 -15.15
C LYS A 409 -14.47 -31.13 -14.83
N GLN A 410 -14.46 -32.19 -15.65
CA GLN A 410 -13.64 -33.40 -15.41
C GLN A 410 -12.13 -33.10 -15.24
N GLY A 411 -11.57 -32.12 -15.96
CA GLY A 411 -10.18 -31.69 -15.82
C GLY A 411 -9.94 -30.65 -14.71
N GLY A 412 -11.00 -30.22 -14.03
CA GLY A 412 -10.99 -29.07 -13.12
C GLY A 412 -10.90 -29.41 -11.64
N PHE A 413 -10.89 -30.68 -11.25
CA PHE A 413 -11.03 -31.09 -9.84
C PHE A 413 -9.68 -31.45 -9.19
N PHE A 414 -9.10 -30.49 -8.46
CA PHE A 414 -7.79 -30.58 -7.82
C PHE A 414 -7.92 -30.70 -6.28
N VAL A 415 -8.16 -31.92 -5.81
CA VAL A 415 -8.28 -32.24 -4.38
C VAL A 415 -7.48 -33.50 -4.07
N SER A 416 -6.82 -33.55 -2.91
CA SER A 416 -6.08 -34.74 -2.49
C SER A 416 -7.03 -35.94 -2.25
N ASN A 417 -6.56 -37.16 -2.53
CA ASN A 417 -7.40 -38.37 -2.47
C ASN A 417 -7.98 -38.61 -1.06
N GLU A 418 -7.28 -38.17 -0.02
CA GLU A 418 -7.68 -38.32 1.37
C GLU A 418 -8.94 -37.52 1.71
N ILE A 419 -9.17 -36.42 1.00
CA ILE A 419 -10.31 -35.51 1.21
C ILE A 419 -11.44 -35.84 0.25
N LYS A 420 -11.16 -36.42 -0.92
CA LYS A 420 -12.20 -36.78 -1.91
C LYS A 420 -13.35 -37.59 -1.29
N SER A 421 -13.06 -38.48 -0.34
CA SER A 421 -14.10 -39.27 0.34
C SER A 421 -15.07 -38.47 1.21
N ALA A 422 -14.71 -37.24 1.59
CA ALA A 422 -15.56 -36.34 2.36
C ALA A 422 -16.39 -35.38 1.49
N LEU A 423 -16.25 -35.47 0.16
CA LEU A 423 -16.88 -34.55 -0.80
C LEU A 423 -17.82 -35.32 -1.73
N THR A 424 -18.91 -34.67 -2.12
CA THR A 424 -19.75 -35.10 -3.25
C THR A 424 -19.72 -34.02 -4.33
N TYR A 425 -19.58 -34.43 -5.58
CA TYR A 425 -19.57 -33.51 -6.73
C TYR A 425 -20.10 -34.21 -7.98
N ILE A 426 -20.51 -33.41 -8.96
CA ILE A 426 -21.02 -33.87 -10.25
C ILE A 426 -19.98 -33.52 -11.32
N PRO A 427 -19.23 -34.49 -11.86
CA PRO A 427 -18.34 -34.24 -12.99
C PRO A 427 -19.17 -33.91 -14.23
N VAL A 428 -18.79 -32.86 -14.94
CA VAL A 428 -19.38 -32.47 -16.23
C VAL A 428 -18.32 -32.40 -17.31
N ASP A 429 -18.74 -32.58 -18.57
CA ASP A 429 -17.89 -32.39 -19.73
C ASP A 429 -17.56 -30.90 -19.96
N GLU A 430 -16.77 -30.61 -21.01
CA GLU A 430 -16.39 -29.23 -21.35
C GLU A 430 -17.58 -28.33 -21.72
N GLU A 431 -18.71 -28.92 -22.14
CA GLU A 431 -19.97 -28.25 -22.45
C GLU A 431 -20.88 -28.08 -21.22
N GLY A 432 -20.47 -28.58 -20.05
CA GLY A 432 -21.23 -28.51 -18.81
C GLY A 432 -22.37 -29.53 -18.69
N LYS A 433 -22.43 -30.53 -19.58
CA LYS A 433 -23.39 -31.65 -19.49
C LYS A 433 -22.83 -32.72 -18.57
N THR A 434 -23.72 -33.35 -17.79
CA THR A 434 -23.36 -34.47 -16.93
C THR A 434 -22.80 -35.61 -17.77
N ALA A 435 -21.52 -35.92 -17.56
CA ALA A 435 -20.95 -37.14 -18.11
C ALA A 435 -21.63 -38.34 -17.44
N GLU A 436 -21.99 -39.35 -18.23
CA GLU A 436 -22.60 -40.58 -17.72
C GLU A 436 -21.75 -41.18 -16.59
N LYS A 437 -22.43 -41.65 -15.54
CA LYS A 437 -21.84 -42.15 -14.29
C LYS A 437 -20.64 -43.06 -14.54
N ILE A 438 -19.42 -42.60 -14.22
CA ILE A 438 -18.29 -43.49 -13.98
C ILE A 438 -18.51 -44.09 -12.58
N LYS A 439 -18.84 -45.39 -12.55
CA LYS A 439 -19.13 -46.19 -11.35
C LYS A 439 -17.92 -46.32 -10.43
#